data_AF-A0A2M9B910-F1
#
_entry.id   AF-A0A2M9B910-F1
#
_cell.length_a   1.000
_cell.length_b   1.000
_cell.length_c   1.000
_cell.angle_alpha   90.00
_cell.angle_beta   90.00
_cell.angle_gamma   90.00
#
_symmetry.space_group_name_H-M   'P 1'
#
loop_
_entity.id
_entity.type
_entity.pdbx_description
1 polymer ?
#
loop_
_entity_poly.entity_id
_entity_poly.type
_entity_poly.pdbx_seq_one_letter_code
_entity_poly.pdbx_strand_id
1 'polypeptide(L)'
;MVEPTIPNPSQQAPATGAAATQSPLRSRAPAADSSTLLRRIADLEAALAQSGGSEVVELADQRVLQDVGIYRYHHPLEDAAAYKDRLTDINNGIDALVRANEAILAAELFTFDGSLAKGRKMIGDLSKLMLRAYNAEADNCVRSLRNGNISTAKQRLEKAMKSIEKLGVIMEMRINPDYHQLRVEELELTADYQMKVQEEKEKAREERELLREQRKAEKELAAERERLEKEKSHYEGVLLQLRANGDDEAADELAARLTQIDEAIEANDYRTANIRAGYIYVISNIGALGPNIVKIGMTRRLEPRDRVRELGDASVPFLYDTHALFFSDDAVTLENELHKAFSDRRVNRVNERREFFFATPAEVRSLLMQKVGGLLEFNETPEAPEYYQSRNRWPTNN
;
A
#
# COMPACT_ATOMS: atom_id res chain seq x y z
N MET A 1 -13.64 66.26 -45.08
CA MET A 1 -13.30 65.42 -43.91
C MET A 1 -12.12 64.57 -44.36
N VAL A 2 -10.91 65.14 -44.40
CA VAL A 2 -9.89 65.10 -43.33
C VAL A 2 -9.66 63.64 -42.91
N GLU A 3 -8.87 62.85 -43.64
CA GLU A 3 -7.39 62.80 -43.78
C GLU A 3 -6.75 61.68 -42.91
N PRO A 4 -5.57 61.15 -43.32
CA PRO A 4 -5.28 59.72 -43.45
C PRO A 4 -4.20 59.27 -42.43
N THR A 5 -3.38 58.21 -42.55
CA THR A 5 -2.17 58.17 -43.40
C THR A 5 -1.39 56.86 -43.15
N ILE A 6 -1.23 56.08 -44.22
CA ILE A 6 -0.05 55.34 -44.71
C ILE A 6 0.63 54.23 -43.86
N PRO A 7 0.74 53.01 -44.44
CA PRO A 7 1.83 52.04 -44.22
C PRO A 7 2.94 52.21 -45.28
N ASN A 8 4.22 51.94 -44.97
CA ASN A 8 5.23 51.58 -46.01
C ASN A 8 6.56 51.04 -45.44
N PRO A 9 7.52 50.54 -46.26
CA PRO A 9 7.87 49.12 -46.33
C PRO A 9 9.40 48.95 -46.23
N SER A 10 9.96 47.91 -46.86
CA SER A 10 11.29 47.80 -47.50
C SER A 10 11.93 46.44 -47.12
N GLN A 11 12.57 45.63 -47.97
CA GLN A 11 13.29 45.81 -49.25
C GLN A 11 13.23 44.48 -50.04
N GLN A 12 12.85 44.48 -51.32
CA GLN A 12 13.73 44.32 -52.50
C GLN A 12 14.67 43.09 -52.52
N ALA A 13 14.38 42.17 -53.45
CA ALA A 13 15.32 41.26 -54.14
C ALA A 13 16.26 42.07 -55.09
N PRO A 14 17.25 41.51 -55.88
CA PRO A 14 17.47 40.09 -56.24
C PRO A 14 18.96 39.62 -56.47
N ALA A 15 19.08 38.36 -56.92
CA ALA A 15 20.00 37.83 -57.96
C ALA A 15 21.51 37.53 -57.70
N THR A 16 21.80 36.22 -57.64
CA THR A 16 22.80 35.42 -58.40
C THR A 16 24.26 35.89 -58.59
N GLY A 17 25.22 35.02 -58.22
CA GLY A 17 26.56 35.01 -58.82
C GLY A 17 27.67 34.25 -58.06
N ALA A 18 27.94 33.02 -58.53
CA ALA A 18 29.24 32.32 -58.64
C ALA A 18 30.32 32.33 -57.50
N ALA A 19 30.65 31.10 -57.10
CA ALA A 19 31.99 30.48 -57.00
C ALA A 19 33.06 30.95 -55.99
N ALA A 20 33.30 30.03 -55.04
CA ALA A 20 34.58 29.51 -54.56
C ALA A 20 35.61 30.44 -53.86
N THR A 21 35.84 30.22 -52.56
CA THR A 21 37.09 29.60 -52.05
C THR A 21 37.05 29.29 -50.53
N GLN A 22 37.33 28.01 -50.21
CA GLN A 22 38.11 27.45 -49.09
C GLN A 22 37.59 27.33 -47.63
N SER A 23 37.74 26.07 -47.16
CA SER A 23 38.16 25.60 -45.82
C SER A 23 37.11 25.05 -44.83
N PRO A 24 37.48 24.06 -43.98
CA PRO A 24 36.92 22.71 -44.06
C PRO A 24 36.44 22.14 -42.71
N LEU A 25 35.77 20.97 -42.73
CA LEU A 25 36.08 19.78 -41.91
C LEU A 25 34.87 18.83 -41.89
N ARG A 26 35.01 17.75 -42.65
CA ARG A 26 34.23 16.52 -42.45
C ARG A 26 34.64 15.92 -41.10
N SER A 27 33.78 15.98 -40.09
CA SER A 27 33.84 15.06 -38.95
C SER A 27 32.89 13.90 -39.19
N ARG A 28 33.44 12.87 -39.82
CA ARG A 28 32.89 11.52 -39.86
C ARG A 28 32.97 10.98 -38.44
N ALA A 29 31.88 11.08 -37.67
CA ALA A 29 31.76 10.38 -36.40
C ALA A 29 31.82 8.85 -36.64
N PRO A 30 32.52 8.09 -35.78
CA PRO A 30 32.88 6.72 -36.09
C PRO A 30 31.65 5.81 -36.02
N ALA A 31 31.47 4.99 -37.06
CA ALA A 31 30.61 3.80 -37.00
C ALA A 31 31.29 2.67 -36.18
N ALA A 32 31.86 3.03 -35.03
CA ALA A 32 32.20 2.14 -33.93
C ALA A 32 31.19 2.54 -32.86
N ASP A 33 30.12 1.79 -32.63
CA ASP A 33 30.22 0.61 -31.80
C ASP A 33 29.04 -0.35 -31.98
N SER A 34 28.30 -0.29 -33.10
CA SER A 34 27.10 -1.12 -33.20
C SER A 34 27.43 -2.61 -33.29
N SER A 35 28.48 -3.00 -34.02
CA SER A 35 28.93 -4.39 -34.11
C SER A 35 29.62 -4.91 -32.84
N THR A 36 30.33 -4.03 -32.11
CA THR A 36 30.98 -4.34 -30.84
C THR A 36 29.94 -4.45 -29.72
N LEU A 37 28.92 -3.60 -29.71
CA LEU A 37 27.78 -3.69 -28.80
C LEU A 37 26.93 -4.93 -29.09
N LEU A 38 26.64 -5.23 -30.36
CA LEU A 38 25.89 -6.45 -30.72
C LEU A 38 26.65 -7.72 -30.34
N ARG A 39 27.98 -7.74 -30.53
CA ARG A 39 28.82 -8.84 -30.07
C ARG A 39 28.85 -8.92 -28.55
N ARG A 40 28.89 -7.80 -27.85
CA ARG A 40 28.83 -7.75 -26.38
C ARG A 40 27.47 -8.22 -25.84
N ILE A 41 26.38 -7.86 -26.51
CA ILE A 41 25.02 -8.34 -26.20
C ILE A 41 24.96 -9.85 -26.41
N ALA A 42 25.45 -10.37 -27.54
CA ALA A 42 25.48 -11.81 -27.80
C ALA A 42 26.37 -12.58 -26.79
N ASP A 43 27.52 -12.02 -26.41
CA ASP A 43 28.40 -12.61 -25.39
C ASP A 43 27.75 -12.58 -24.00
N LEU A 44 26.99 -11.54 -23.66
CA LEU A 44 26.24 -11.43 -22.41
C LEU A 44 25.01 -12.34 -22.38
N GLU A 45 24.29 -12.48 -23.50
CA GLU A 45 23.16 -13.40 -23.66
C GLU A 45 23.63 -14.87 -23.58
N ALA A 46 24.78 -15.19 -24.18
CA ALA A 46 25.40 -16.50 -24.06
C ALA A 46 25.89 -16.80 -22.63
N ALA A 47 26.44 -15.80 -21.93
CA ALA A 47 26.82 -15.92 -20.52
C ALA A 47 25.61 -16.07 -19.57
N LEU A 48 24.49 -15.39 -19.87
CA LEU A 48 23.22 -15.56 -19.17
C LEU A 48 22.61 -16.95 -19.42
N ALA A 49 22.66 -17.43 -20.66
CA ALA A 49 22.18 -18.76 -21.02
C ALA A 49 23.00 -19.89 -20.35
N GLN A 50 24.32 -19.71 -20.21
CA GLN A 50 25.20 -20.66 -19.51
C GLN A 50 25.08 -20.61 -17.98
N SER A 51 24.55 -19.51 -17.40
CA SER A 51 24.42 -19.34 -15.96
C SER A 51 23.05 -19.71 -15.38
N GLY A 52 22.20 -20.44 -16.13
CA GLY A 52 20.87 -20.83 -15.63
C GLY A 52 19.90 -19.65 -15.55
N GLY A 53 19.84 -18.83 -16.61
CA GLY A 53 19.13 -17.55 -16.65
C GLY A 53 17.67 -17.54 -16.17
N SER A 54 16.95 -18.65 -16.14
CA SER A 54 15.61 -18.71 -15.54
C SER A 54 15.65 -18.50 -14.02
N GLU A 55 16.56 -19.19 -13.33
CA GLU A 55 16.65 -19.19 -11.87
C GLU A 55 17.30 -17.91 -11.36
N VAL A 56 18.32 -17.39 -12.07
CA VAL A 56 19.00 -16.13 -11.71
C VAL A 56 18.12 -14.92 -11.97
N VAL A 57 17.32 -14.91 -13.05
CA VAL A 57 16.36 -13.83 -13.32
C VAL A 57 15.19 -13.90 -12.36
N GLU A 58 14.67 -15.09 -12.03
CA GLU A 58 13.63 -15.23 -11.00
C GLU A 58 14.13 -14.81 -9.61
N LEU A 59 15.36 -15.16 -9.22
CA LEU A 59 15.96 -14.72 -7.96
C LEU A 59 16.25 -13.21 -7.93
N ALA A 60 16.62 -12.62 -9.08
CA ALA A 60 16.80 -11.18 -9.21
C ALA A 60 15.46 -10.44 -9.15
N ASP A 61 14.44 -10.92 -9.85
CA ASP A 61 13.07 -10.38 -9.81
C ASP A 61 12.44 -10.56 -8.43
N GLN A 62 12.68 -11.67 -7.74
CA GLN A 62 12.24 -11.89 -6.36
C GLN A 62 12.92 -10.93 -5.38
N ARG A 63 14.22 -10.66 -5.54
CA ARG A 63 14.95 -9.66 -4.74
C ARG A 63 14.42 -8.25 -5.00
N VAL A 64 14.23 -7.90 -6.27
CA VAL A 64 13.66 -6.61 -6.68
C VAL A 64 12.23 -6.46 -6.16
N LEU A 65 11.40 -7.50 -6.21
CA LEU A 65 10.02 -7.49 -5.70
C LEU A 65 9.95 -7.27 -4.20
N GLN A 66 10.85 -7.90 -3.43
CA GLN A 66 10.94 -7.64 -1.98
C GLN A 66 11.39 -6.20 -1.70
N ASP A 67 12.30 -5.65 -2.51
CA ASP A 67 12.75 -4.26 -2.41
C ASP A 67 11.67 -3.24 -2.85
N VAL A 68 10.70 -3.62 -3.70
CA VAL A 68 9.49 -2.83 -4.02
C VAL A 68 8.24 -3.20 -3.20
N GLY A 69 8.40 -3.95 -2.10
CA GLY A 69 7.34 -4.18 -1.12
C GLY A 69 6.31 -5.26 -1.47
N ILE A 70 6.58 -6.11 -2.46
CA ILE A 70 5.77 -7.30 -2.76
C ILE A 70 6.39 -8.50 -2.03
N TYR A 71 5.79 -8.87 -0.90
CA TYR A 71 6.20 -10.04 -0.13
C TYR A 71 5.65 -11.33 -0.77
N ARG A 72 6.53 -12.28 -1.07
CA ARG A 72 6.14 -13.64 -1.44
C ARG A 72 6.41 -14.56 -0.25
N TYR A 73 5.35 -15.23 0.20
CA TYR A 73 5.43 -16.25 1.24
C TYR A 73 6.27 -17.43 0.74
N HIS A 74 7.15 -17.95 1.60
CA HIS A 74 7.99 -19.10 1.31
C HIS A 74 7.26 -20.41 1.61
N HIS A 75 6.28 -20.36 2.52
CA HIS A 75 5.48 -21.49 2.93
C HIS A 75 3.99 -21.26 2.63
N PRO A 76 3.24 -22.26 2.12
CA PRO A 76 1.81 -22.13 1.77
C PRO A 76 0.84 -22.12 2.98
N LEU A 77 1.30 -21.82 4.20
CA LEU A 77 0.41 -21.87 5.37
C LEU A 77 -0.56 -20.69 5.37
N GLU A 78 -1.80 -20.97 5.74
CA GLU A 78 -2.90 -20.02 5.57
C GLU A 78 -3.12 -19.10 6.76
N ASP A 79 -2.73 -19.51 7.97
CA ASP A 79 -2.96 -18.77 9.21
C ASP A 79 -1.72 -18.74 10.13
N ALA A 80 -1.70 -17.74 11.00
CA ALA A 80 -0.60 -17.54 11.95
C ALA A 80 -0.42 -18.72 12.93
N ALA A 81 -1.46 -19.50 13.24
CA ALA A 81 -1.36 -20.64 14.15
C ALA A 81 -0.58 -21.80 13.52
N ALA A 82 -0.86 -22.10 12.25
CA ALA A 82 -0.18 -23.14 11.49
C ALA A 82 1.32 -22.84 11.30
N TYR A 83 1.67 -21.56 11.11
CA TYR A 83 3.07 -21.10 11.12
C TYR A 83 3.75 -21.37 12.47
N LYS A 84 3.06 -21.12 13.58
CA LYS A 84 3.59 -21.35 14.93
C LYS A 84 3.79 -22.84 15.23
N ASP A 85 2.86 -23.68 14.80
CA ASP A 85 2.98 -25.13 14.94
C ASP A 85 4.18 -25.65 14.13
N ARG A 86 4.32 -25.20 12.88
CA ARG A 86 5.46 -25.57 12.04
C ARG A 86 6.81 -25.06 12.59
N LEU A 87 6.86 -23.85 13.16
CA LEU A 87 8.03 -23.34 13.87
C LEU A 87 8.38 -24.24 15.08
N THR A 88 7.36 -24.77 15.76
CA THR A 88 7.55 -25.70 16.88
C THR A 88 8.19 -27.01 16.39
N ASP A 89 7.75 -27.54 15.26
CA ASP A 89 8.35 -28.74 14.64
C ASP A 89 9.81 -28.51 14.25
N ILE A 90 10.13 -27.37 13.63
CA ILE A 90 11.50 -27.02 13.27
C ILE A 90 12.38 -26.91 14.52
N ASN A 91 11.88 -26.25 15.57
CA ASN A 91 12.59 -26.13 16.84
C ASN A 91 12.83 -27.51 17.49
N ASN A 92 11.86 -28.42 17.41
CA ASN A 92 12.03 -29.80 17.89
C ASN A 92 13.11 -30.55 17.09
N GLY A 93 13.19 -30.35 15.77
CA GLY A 93 14.24 -30.91 14.92
C GLY A 93 15.63 -30.36 15.25
N ILE A 94 15.74 -29.05 15.46
CA ILE A 94 16.97 -28.38 15.92
C ILE A 94 17.41 -28.98 17.26
N ASP A 95 16.49 -29.07 18.22
CA ASP A 95 16.73 -29.65 19.55
C ASP A 95 17.21 -31.11 19.48
N ALA A 96 16.62 -31.92 18.59
CA ALA A 96 16.99 -33.32 18.41
C ALA A 96 18.45 -33.45 17.95
N LEU A 97 18.87 -32.69 16.94
CA LEU A 97 20.24 -32.68 16.44
C LEU A 97 21.25 -32.17 17.48
N VAL A 98 20.87 -31.18 18.28
CA VAL A 98 21.72 -30.69 19.38
C VAL A 98 21.88 -31.75 20.47
N ARG A 99 20.79 -32.42 20.88
CA ARG A 99 20.82 -33.47 21.91
C ARG A 99 21.59 -34.71 21.45
N ALA A 100 21.52 -35.05 20.17
CA ALA A 100 22.31 -36.12 19.56
C ALA A 100 23.81 -35.76 19.39
N ASN A 101 24.21 -34.50 19.60
CA ASN A 101 25.52 -33.95 19.26
C ASN A 101 25.86 -34.06 17.75
N GLU A 102 24.85 -34.02 16.90
CA GLU A 102 24.97 -34.16 15.44
C GLU A 102 24.95 -32.80 14.71
N ALA A 103 24.79 -31.69 15.43
CA ALA A 103 24.79 -30.35 14.85
C ALA A 103 26.17 -29.92 14.29
N ILE A 104 27.27 -30.51 14.79
CA ILE A 104 28.62 -30.32 14.30
C ILE A 104 29.19 -31.67 13.89
N LEU A 105 29.64 -31.78 12.65
CA LEU A 105 30.34 -32.96 12.13
C LEU A 105 31.85 -32.77 12.34
N ALA A 106 32.55 -33.81 12.77
CA ALA A 106 33.99 -33.78 13.04
C ALA A 106 34.63 -35.14 12.69
N ALA A 107 35.95 -35.16 12.45
CA ALA A 107 36.68 -36.40 12.18
C ALA A 107 36.72 -37.35 13.39
N GLU A 108 36.45 -38.64 13.17
CA GLU A 108 36.37 -39.65 14.24
C GLU A 108 37.74 -40.06 14.82
N LEU A 109 38.82 -39.91 14.06
CA LEU A 109 40.14 -40.49 14.35
C LEU A 109 41.20 -39.48 14.84
N PHE A 110 40.79 -38.32 15.35
CA PHE A 110 41.72 -37.32 15.86
C PHE A 110 42.36 -37.73 17.19
N THR A 111 43.69 -37.68 17.27
CA THR A 111 44.45 -37.89 18.50
C THR A 111 45.05 -36.58 19.02
N PHE A 112 44.98 -36.36 20.34
CA PHE A 112 45.65 -35.26 21.01
C PHE A 112 46.67 -35.80 22.02
N ASP A 113 47.93 -35.37 21.93
CA ASP A 113 49.07 -35.95 22.67
C ASP A 113 49.13 -37.49 22.57
N GLY A 114 48.88 -38.04 21.39
CA GLY A 114 48.85 -39.50 21.16
C GLY A 114 47.67 -40.23 21.83
N SER A 115 46.68 -39.52 22.38
CA SER A 115 45.50 -40.10 23.01
C SER A 115 44.22 -39.79 22.24
N LEU A 116 43.52 -40.84 21.80
CA LEU A 116 42.18 -40.74 21.21
C LEU A 116 41.14 -40.22 22.21
N ALA A 117 41.26 -40.59 23.49
CA ALA A 117 40.33 -40.14 24.52
C ALA A 117 40.44 -38.63 24.77
N LYS A 118 41.68 -38.09 24.81
CA LYS A 118 41.90 -36.65 24.89
C LYS A 118 41.42 -35.92 23.63
N GLY A 119 41.66 -36.51 22.45
CA GLY A 119 41.17 -35.98 21.17
C GLY A 119 39.64 -35.86 21.13
N ARG A 120 38.91 -36.92 21.50
CA ARG A 120 37.44 -36.90 21.60
C ARG A 120 36.92 -35.82 22.56
N LYS A 121 37.56 -35.65 23.72
CA LYS A 121 37.18 -34.60 24.67
C LYS A 121 37.38 -33.21 24.07
N MET A 122 38.51 -32.96 23.44
CA MET A 122 38.83 -31.68 22.80
C MET A 122 37.84 -31.35 21.67
N ILE A 123 37.53 -32.32 20.81
CA ILE A 123 36.51 -32.16 19.76
C ILE A 123 35.16 -31.81 20.39
N GLY A 124 34.72 -32.53 21.44
CA GLY A 124 33.45 -32.26 22.09
C GLY A 124 33.35 -30.84 22.68
N ASP A 125 34.42 -30.35 23.30
CA ASP A 125 34.45 -28.99 23.86
C ASP A 125 34.45 -27.92 22.76
N LEU A 126 35.19 -28.14 21.66
CA LEU A 126 35.21 -27.21 20.54
C LEU A 126 33.90 -27.23 19.74
N SER A 127 33.27 -28.39 19.55
CA SER A 127 31.94 -28.51 18.92
C SER A 127 30.91 -27.68 19.66
N LYS A 128 30.91 -27.72 21.01
CA LYS A 128 30.03 -26.87 21.84
C LYS A 128 30.30 -25.38 21.63
N LEU A 129 31.58 -24.98 21.50
CA LEU A 129 31.94 -23.59 21.27
C LEU A 129 31.51 -23.11 19.88
N MET A 130 31.78 -23.90 18.84
CA MET A 130 31.36 -23.63 17.45
C MET A 130 29.84 -23.52 17.35
N LEU A 131 29.12 -24.48 17.94
CA LEU A 131 27.67 -24.48 17.96
C LEU A 131 27.11 -23.26 18.71
N ARG A 132 27.70 -22.87 19.85
CA ARG A 132 27.30 -21.66 20.58
C ARG A 132 27.51 -20.40 19.74
N ALA A 133 28.64 -20.28 19.06
CA ALA A 133 28.93 -19.14 18.19
C ALA A 133 27.94 -19.06 17.01
N TYR A 134 27.67 -20.20 16.38
CA TYR A 134 26.71 -20.29 15.27
C TYR A 134 25.29 -19.95 15.73
N ASN A 135 24.83 -20.53 16.85
CA ASN A 135 23.50 -20.28 17.39
C ASN A 135 23.30 -18.83 17.80
N ALA A 136 24.31 -18.20 18.38
CA ALA A 136 24.24 -16.77 18.68
C ALA A 136 23.98 -15.94 17.42
N GLU A 137 24.58 -16.30 16.29
CA GLU A 137 24.33 -15.61 15.03
C GLU A 137 22.95 -15.94 14.43
N ALA A 138 22.54 -17.21 14.47
CA ALA A 138 21.20 -17.63 14.03
C ALA A 138 20.11 -16.87 14.80
N ASP A 139 20.19 -16.83 16.12
CA ASP A 139 19.23 -16.14 16.97
C ASP A 139 19.24 -14.61 16.72
N ASN A 140 20.41 -14.03 16.43
CA ASN A 140 20.51 -12.63 16.03
C ASN A 140 19.85 -12.36 14.67
N CYS A 141 19.99 -13.28 13.71
CA CYS A 141 19.31 -13.20 12.42
C CYS A 141 17.79 -13.23 12.65
N VAL A 142 17.27 -14.20 13.42
CA VAL A 142 15.85 -14.30 13.77
C VAL A 142 15.33 -13.01 14.41
N ARG A 143 16.06 -12.45 15.38
CA ARG A 143 15.66 -11.20 16.07
C ARG A 143 15.65 -9.98 15.16
N SER A 144 16.57 -9.92 14.19
CA SER A 144 16.70 -8.78 13.28
C SER A 144 15.77 -8.83 12.07
N LEU A 145 15.14 -9.99 11.79
CA LEU A 145 14.17 -10.13 10.69
C LEU A 145 13.00 -9.15 10.77
N ARG A 146 12.59 -8.73 11.98
CA ARG A 146 11.47 -7.78 12.17
C ARG A 146 11.62 -6.49 11.35
N ASN A 147 12.85 -6.05 11.11
CA ASN A 147 13.17 -4.82 10.38
C ASN A 147 14.09 -5.08 9.17
N GLY A 148 14.33 -6.37 8.84
CA GLY A 148 15.42 -6.78 7.96
C GLY A 148 14.93 -7.64 6.80
N ASN A 149 15.71 -7.64 5.71
CA ASN A 149 15.45 -8.48 4.56
C ASN A 149 15.88 -9.94 4.85
N ILE A 150 14.99 -10.89 4.59
CA ILE A 150 15.24 -12.34 4.74
C ILE A 150 16.46 -12.82 3.96
N SER A 151 16.68 -12.32 2.74
CA SER A 151 17.87 -12.64 1.94
C SER A 151 19.15 -12.20 2.64
N THR A 152 19.16 -11.02 3.25
CA THR A 152 20.31 -10.51 4.01
C THR A 152 20.57 -11.36 5.26
N ALA A 153 19.51 -11.79 5.95
CA ALA A 153 19.62 -12.68 7.10
C ALA A 153 20.20 -14.05 6.72
N LYS A 154 19.74 -14.67 5.64
CA LYS A 154 20.29 -15.94 5.11
C LYS A 154 21.76 -15.80 4.76
N GLN A 155 22.13 -14.76 4.01
CA GLN A 155 23.54 -14.52 3.64
C GLN A 155 24.43 -14.30 4.86
N ARG A 156 23.92 -13.63 5.90
CA ARG A 156 24.64 -13.42 7.16
C ARG A 156 24.88 -14.74 7.88
N LEU A 157 23.85 -15.59 8.00
CA LEU A 157 23.96 -16.91 8.60
C LEU A 157 24.95 -17.81 7.83
N GLU A 158 24.90 -17.81 6.49
CA GLU A 158 25.82 -18.57 5.64
C GLU A 158 27.28 -18.10 5.80
N LYS A 159 27.50 -16.78 5.88
CA LYS A 159 28.85 -16.23 6.14
C LYS A 159 29.38 -16.63 7.52
N ALA A 160 28.52 -16.66 8.54
CA ALA A 160 28.91 -17.10 9.86
C ALA A 160 29.26 -18.59 9.89
N MET A 161 28.46 -19.43 9.22
CA MET A 161 28.77 -20.85 9.02
C MET A 161 30.18 -21.02 8.42
N LYS A 162 30.42 -20.43 7.24
CA LYS A 162 31.73 -20.50 6.56
C LYS A 162 32.89 -19.98 7.41
N SER A 163 32.65 -18.95 8.22
CA SER A 163 33.69 -18.38 9.10
C SER A 163 34.03 -19.32 10.26
N ILE A 164 33.03 -20.00 10.82
CA ILE A 164 33.20 -20.99 11.88
C ILE A 164 33.92 -22.23 11.35
N GLU A 165 33.53 -22.73 10.17
CA GLU A 165 34.18 -23.88 9.52
C GLU A 165 35.66 -23.63 9.22
N LYS A 166 36.03 -22.41 8.82
CA LYS A 166 37.44 -22.01 8.63
C LYS A 166 38.29 -22.18 9.88
N LEU A 167 37.73 -21.99 11.07
CA LEU A 167 38.42 -22.20 12.34
C LEU A 167 38.53 -23.69 12.71
N GLY A 168 37.67 -24.53 12.14
CA GLY A 168 37.57 -25.97 12.39
C GLY A 168 38.36 -26.86 11.42
N VAL A 169 39.03 -26.29 10.41
CA VAL A 169 39.67 -27.04 9.30
C VAL A 169 40.65 -28.10 9.78
N ILE A 170 41.46 -27.82 10.81
CA ILE A 170 42.50 -28.74 11.30
C ILE A 170 41.91 -30.07 11.80
N MET A 171 40.68 -30.04 12.31
CA MET A 171 39.97 -31.22 12.84
C MET A 171 38.81 -31.65 11.94
N GLU A 172 38.78 -31.13 10.70
CA GLU A 172 37.71 -31.34 9.71
C GLU A 172 36.31 -31.08 10.30
N MET A 173 36.22 -30.07 11.16
CA MET A 173 34.97 -29.73 11.84
C MET A 173 34.13 -28.82 10.97
N ARG A 174 32.87 -29.20 10.76
CA ARG A 174 31.91 -28.41 9.99
C ARG A 174 30.53 -28.41 10.61
N ILE A 175 29.72 -27.42 10.27
CA ILE A 175 28.32 -27.42 10.70
C ILE A 175 27.58 -28.47 9.87
N ASN A 176 26.71 -29.24 10.51
CA ASN A 176 25.91 -30.22 9.79
C ASN A 176 25.00 -29.49 8.78
N PRO A 177 25.06 -29.82 7.47
CA PRO A 177 24.20 -29.20 6.47
C PRO A 177 22.70 -29.28 6.79
N ASP A 178 22.24 -30.38 7.37
CA ASP A 178 20.83 -30.56 7.76
C ASP A 178 20.46 -29.61 8.90
N TYR A 179 21.38 -29.41 9.85
CA TYR A 179 21.21 -28.44 10.94
C TYR A 179 21.19 -27.00 10.41
N HIS A 180 22.06 -26.67 9.45
CA HIS A 180 22.07 -25.37 8.80
C HIS A 180 20.76 -25.12 8.06
N GLN A 181 20.27 -26.11 7.31
CA GLN A 181 19.02 -26.03 6.56
C GLN A 181 17.82 -25.78 7.49
N LEU A 182 17.71 -26.49 8.62
CA LEU A 182 16.65 -26.23 9.61
C LEU A 182 16.69 -24.80 10.15
N ARG A 183 17.88 -24.22 10.37
CA ARG A 183 18.02 -22.82 10.78
C ARG A 183 17.67 -21.83 9.67
N VAL A 184 17.90 -22.18 8.40
CA VAL A 184 17.44 -21.37 7.26
C VAL A 184 15.92 -21.40 7.14
N GLU A 185 15.32 -22.58 7.27
CA GLU A 185 13.85 -22.76 7.29
C GLU A 185 13.21 -22.00 8.46
N GLU A 186 13.82 -22.00 9.64
CA GLU A 186 13.39 -21.20 10.79
C GLU A 186 13.34 -19.70 10.45
N LEU A 187 14.37 -19.17 9.76
CA LEU A 187 14.41 -17.77 9.35
C LEU A 187 13.30 -17.44 8.34
N GLU A 188 13.12 -18.29 7.32
CA GLU A 188 12.08 -18.13 6.30
C GLU A 188 10.69 -18.12 6.94
N LEU A 189 10.41 -19.14 7.75
CA LEU A 189 9.12 -19.34 8.37
C LEU A 189 8.80 -18.25 9.41
N THR A 190 9.82 -17.76 10.12
CA THR A 190 9.65 -16.62 11.03
C THR A 190 9.29 -15.35 10.27
N ALA A 191 9.90 -15.10 9.12
CA ALA A 191 9.55 -13.94 8.29
C ALA A 191 8.11 -14.04 7.78
N ASP A 192 7.71 -15.21 7.26
CA ASP A 192 6.36 -15.45 6.76
C ASP A 192 5.32 -15.28 7.89
N TYR A 193 5.59 -15.84 9.07
CA TYR A 193 4.74 -15.70 10.26
C TYR A 193 4.54 -14.23 10.66
N GLN A 194 5.63 -13.45 10.69
CA GLN A 194 5.55 -12.03 11.06
C GLN A 194 4.72 -11.22 10.07
N MET A 195 4.90 -11.48 8.78
CA MET A 195 4.09 -10.86 7.73
C MET A 195 2.61 -11.23 7.88
N LYS A 196 2.32 -12.50 8.15
CA LYS A 196 0.95 -12.97 8.32
C LYS A 196 0.26 -12.35 9.54
N VAL A 197 0.96 -12.27 10.68
CA VAL A 197 0.45 -11.62 11.89
C VAL A 197 0.17 -10.14 11.64
N GLN A 198 1.03 -9.45 10.88
CA GLN A 198 0.82 -8.05 10.52
C GLN A 198 -0.40 -7.89 9.62
N GLU A 199 -0.57 -8.75 8.61
CA GLU A 199 -1.73 -8.77 7.72
C GLU A 199 -3.05 -9.00 8.48
N GLU A 200 -3.09 -10.01 9.36
CA GLU A 200 -4.26 -10.30 10.21
C GLU A 200 -4.59 -9.14 11.14
N LYS A 201 -3.57 -8.50 11.73
CA LYS A 201 -3.74 -7.33 12.59
C LYS A 201 -4.29 -6.13 11.83
N GLU A 202 -3.84 -5.89 10.61
CA GLU A 202 -4.35 -4.83 9.75
C GLU A 202 -5.81 -5.09 9.35
N LYS A 203 -6.15 -6.32 8.94
CA LYS A 203 -7.54 -6.71 8.65
C LYS A 203 -8.46 -6.50 9.85
N ALA A 204 -8.05 -6.97 11.04
CA ALA A 204 -8.82 -6.80 12.26
C ALA A 204 -9.00 -5.32 12.65
N ARG A 205 -7.99 -4.48 12.40
CA ARG A 205 -8.09 -3.03 12.60
C ARG A 205 -9.11 -2.40 11.65
N GLU A 206 -9.05 -2.74 10.36
CA GLU A 206 -9.96 -2.23 9.33
C GLU A 206 -11.41 -2.65 9.60
N GLU A 207 -11.65 -3.90 10.00
CA GLU A 207 -12.97 -4.38 10.41
C GLU A 207 -13.51 -3.65 11.64
N ARG A 208 -12.66 -3.39 12.63
CA ARG A 208 -13.04 -2.62 13.82
C ARG A 208 -13.37 -1.17 13.48
N GLU A 209 -12.64 -0.56 12.57
CA GLU A 209 -12.90 0.80 12.08
C GLU A 209 -14.23 0.86 11.32
N LEU A 210 -14.51 -0.12 10.46
CA LEU A 210 -15.79 -0.24 9.74
C LEU A 210 -16.98 -0.45 10.70
N LEU A 211 -16.85 -1.33 11.69
CA LEU A 211 -17.90 -1.55 12.69
C LEU A 211 -18.15 -0.31 13.55
N ARG A 212 -17.09 0.41 13.95
CA ARG A 212 -17.23 1.68 14.66
C ARG A 212 -17.99 2.69 13.81
N GLU A 213 -17.70 2.73 12.52
CA GLU A 213 -18.35 3.67 11.63
C GLU A 213 -19.83 3.35 11.42
N GLN A 214 -20.18 2.08 11.21
CA GLN A 214 -21.57 1.64 11.12
C GLN A 214 -22.36 2.01 12.39
N ARG A 215 -21.80 1.76 13.57
CA ARG A 215 -22.43 2.12 14.85
C ARG A 215 -22.65 3.62 15.02
N LYS A 216 -21.71 4.44 14.53
CA LYS A 216 -21.87 5.90 14.60
C LYS A 216 -23.00 6.36 13.66
N ALA A 217 -23.05 5.84 12.43
CA ALA A 217 -24.13 6.14 11.49
C ALA A 217 -25.50 5.70 12.03
N GLU A 218 -25.61 4.50 12.61
CA GLU A 218 -26.84 4.02 13.24
C GLU A 218 -27.28 4.93 14.40
N LYS A 219 -26.33 5.36 15.24
CA LYS A 219 -26.61 6.27 16.35
C LYS A 219 -27.08 7.65 15.87
N GLU A 220 -26.50 8.18 14.81
CA GLU A 220 -26.91 9.46 14.21
C GLU A 220 -28.32 9.38 13.64
N LEU A 221 -28.62 8.33 12.86
CA LEU A 221 -29.95 8.12 12.29
C LEU A 221 -31.01 8.00 13.39
N ALA A 222 -30.72 7.24 14.45
CA ALA A 222 -31.62 7.09 15.59
C ALA A 222 -31.84 8.41 16.36
N ALA A 223 -30.76 9.15 16.62
CA ALA A 223 -30.85 10.45 17.30
C ALA A 223 -31.64 11.48 16.47
N GLU A 224 -31.43 11.46 15.15
CA GLU A 224 -32.16 12.32 14.23
C GLU A 224 -33.65 11.98 14.18
N ARG A 225 -33.98 10.68 14.15
CA ARG A 225 -35.38 10.23 14.20
C ARG A 225 -36.08 10.67 15.47
N GLU A 226 -35.41 10.59 16.63
CA GLU A 226 -35.92 11.06 17.91
C GLU A 226 -36.12 12.59 17.93
N ARG A 227 -35.19 13.35 17.31
CA ARG A 227 -35.31 14.81 17.18
C ARG A 227 -36.53 15.20 16.36
N LEU A 228 -36.70 14.58 15.18
CA LEU A 228 -37.83 14.84 14.29
C LEU A 228 -39.17 14.47 14.93
N GLU A 229 -39.25 13.37 15.69
CA GLU A 229 -40.47 12.97 16.40
C GLU A 229 -40.86 13.99 17.49
N LYS A 230 -39.89 14.52 18.24
CA LYS A 230 -40.14 15.57 19.22
C LYS A 230 -40.63 16.86 18.55
N GLU A 231 -40.00 17.26 17.45
CA GLU A 231 -40.39 18.44 16.67
C GLU A 231 -41.81 18.29 16.10
N LYS A 232 -42.14 17.12 15.54
CA LYS A 232 -43.49 16.78 15.08
C LYS A 232 -44.52 16.92 16.20
N SER A 233 -44.31 16.24 17.34
CA SER A 233 -45.25 16.27 18.46
C SER A 233 -45.47 17.69 19.01
N HIS A 234 -44.42 18.52 19.01
CA HIS A 234 -44.52 19.92 19.43
C HIS A 234 -45.42 20.73 18.48
N TYR A 235 -45.17 20.62 17.17
CA TYR A 235 -45.94 21.36 16.17
C TYR A 235 -47.38 20.87 16.02
N GLU A 236 -47.65 19.57 16.20
CA GLU A 236 -49.02 19.05 16.26
C GLU A 236 -49.81 19.68 17.41
N GLY A 237 -49.19 19.84 18.58
CA GLY A 237 -49.80 20.51 19.73
C GLY A 237 -50.09 21.99 19.48
N VAL A 238 -49.16 22.71 18.84
CA VAL A 238 -49.34 24.13 18.47
C VAL A 238 -50.41 24.29 17.40
N LEU A 239 -50.45 23.40 16.40
CA LEU A 239 -51.46 23.40 15.34
C LEU A 239 -52.88 23.28 15.89
N LEU A 240 -53.08 22.38 16.86
CA LEU A 240 -54.38 22.22 17.54
C LEU A 240 -54.81 23.50 18.25
N GLN A 241 -53.86 24.23 18.87
CA GLN A 241 -54.15 25.50 19.54
C GLN A 241 -54.48 26.62 18.56
N LEU A 242 -53.75 26.74 17.44
CA LEU A 242 -54.01 27.76 16.41
C LEU A 242 -55.40 27.58 15.78
N ARG A 243 -55.76 26.34 15.43
CA ARG A 243 -57.09 26.00 14.92
C ARG A 243 -58.20 26.28 15.94
N ALA A 244 -57.96 26.01 17.23
CA ALA A 244 -58.92 26.31 18.28
C ALA A 244 -59.12 27.83 18.48
N ASN A 245 -58.10 28.63 18.19
CA ASN A 245 -58.13 30.09 18.28
C ASN A 245 -58.66 30.78 17.00
N GLY A 246 -58.93 30.02 15.93
CA GLY A 246 -59.44 30.53 14.65
C GLY A 246 -58.40 31.24 13.78
N ASP A 247 -57.11 30.97 13.99
CA ASP A 247 -56.01 31.50 13.19
C ASP A 247 -55.62 30.50 12.09
N ASP A 248 -56.48 30.39 11.08
CA ASP A 248 -56.40 29.35 10.05
C ASP A 248 -55.19 29.53 9.10
N GLU A 249 -54.77 30.78 8.81
CA GLU A 249 -53.59 31.05 7.97
C GLU A 249 -52.30 30.53 8.64
N ALA A 250 -52.10 30.85 9.93
CA ALA A 250 -50.94 30.36 10.68
C ALA A 250 -50.99 28.83 10.87
N ALA A 251 -52.19 28.25 10.98
CA ALA A 251 -52.36 26.80 11.06
C ALA A 251 -51.97 26.09 9.75
N ASP A 252 -52.30 26.65 8.60
CA ASP A 252 -51.97 26.06 7.30
C ASP A 252 -50.46 26.12 7.00
N GLU A 253 -49.78 27.23 7.34
CA GLU A 253 -48.31 27.30 7.26
C GLU A 253 -47.64 26.22 8.13
N LEU A 254 -48.15 26.01 9.34
CA LEU A 254 -47.62 25.02 10.26
C LEU A 254 -47.89 23.58 9.79
N ALA A 255 -49.04 23.34 9.16
CA ALA A 255 -49.36 22.06 8.55
C ALA A 255 -48.40 21.70 7.40
N ALA A 256 -48.04 22.68 6.55
CA ALA A 256 -47.05 22.47 5.50
C ALA A 256 -45.67 22.10 6.07
N ARG A 257 -45.28 22.73 7.19
CA ARG A 257 -44.03 22.38 7.89
C ARG A 257 -44.07 20.98 8.51
N LEU A 258 -45.21 20.56 9.05
CA LEU A 258 -45.40 19.19 9.53
C LEU A 258 -45.24 18.15 8.40
N THR A 259 -45.76 18.45 7.19
CA THR A 259 -45.54 17.57 6.02
C THR A 259 -44.06 17.42 5.69
N GLN A 260 -43.26 18.49 5.74
CA GLN A 260 -41.81 18.41 5.53
C GLN A 260 -41.11 17.56 6.60
N ILE A 261 -41.57 17.62 7.85
CA ILE A 261 -41.03 16.80 8.94
C ILE A 261 -41.39 15.32 8.73
N ASP A 262 -42.61 15.02 8.28
CA ASP A 262 -43.04 13.67 7.94
C ASP A 262 -42.20 13.08 6.80
N GLU A 263 -41.96 13.85 5.73
CA GLU A 263 -41.06 13.44 4.64
C GLU A 263 -39.63 13.18 5.14
N ALA A 264 -39.10 14.02 6.04
CA ALA A 264 -37.79 13.83 6.64
C ALA A 264 -37.70 12.57 7.51
N ILE A 265 -38.77 12.26 8.25
CA ILE A 265 -38.94 11.04 9.03
C ILE A 265 -38.91 9.82 8.11
N GLU A 266 -39.72 9.82 7.05
CA GLU A 266 -39.78 8.72 6.09
C GLU A 266 -38.42 8.49 5.41
N ALA A 267 -37.72 9.57 5.05
CA ALA A 267 -36.38 9.48 4.48
C ALA A 267 -35.32 8.95 5.47
N ASN A 268 -35.47 9.20 6.77
CA ASN A 268 -34.61 8.63 7.80
C ASN A 268 -34.91 7.14 8.01
N ASP A 269 -36.19 6.78 8.14
CA ASP A 269 -36.65 5.40 8.31
C ASP A 269 -36.25 4.54 7.11
N TYR A 270 -36.35 5.08 5.89
CA TYR A 270 -35.85 4.44 4.67
C TYR A 270 -34.35 4.13 4.74
N ARG A 271 -33.52 5.10 5.17
CA ARG A 271 -32.06 4.91 5.30
C ARG A 271 -31.67 3.94 6.43
N THR A 272 -32.50 3.88 7.47
CA THR A 272 -32.33 2.92 8.57
C THR A 272 -32.64 1.50 8.11
N ALA A 273 -33.73 1.31 7.35
CA ALA A 273 -34.14 0.01 6.83
C ALA A 273 -33.25 -0.48 5.66
N ASN A 274 -32.86 0.42 4.76
CA ASN A 274 -32.01 0.09 3.62
C ASN A 274 -30.53 0.30 3.94
N ILE A 275 -29.86 -0.78 4.37
CA ILE A 275 -28.43 -0.78 4.69
C ILE A 275 -27.50 -0.47 3.50
N ARG A 276 -28.04 -0.54 2.26
CA ARG A 276 -27.29 -0.26 1.03
C ARG A 276 -27.37 1.21 0.64
N ALA A 277 -28.34 1.96 1.19
CA ALA A 277 -28.48 3.38 0.93
C ALA A 277 -27.40 4.19 1.65
N GLY A 278 -26.88 5.21 0.98
CA GLY A 278 -25.85 6.08 1.52
C GLY A 278 -25.29 7.06 0.50
N TYR A 279 -24.25 7.77 0.90
CA TYR A 279 -23.55 8.73 0.06
C TYR A 279 -22.25 8.14 -0.47
N ILE A 280 -22.06 8.20 -1.79
CA ILE A 280 -20.76 8.06 -2.42
C ILE A 280 -20.04 9.39 -2.32
N TYR A 281 -18.79 9.36 -1.85
CA TYR A 281 -17.89 10.50 -1.84
C TYR A 281 -16.68 10.26 -2.73
N VAL A 282 -16.25 11.33 -3.40
CA VAL A 282 -14.99 11.38 -4.14
C VAL A 282 -14.16 12.51 -3.55
N ILE A 283 -12.99 12.17 -3.02
CA ILE A 283 -12.12 13.12 -2.31
C ILE A 283 -10.68 13.03 -2.80
N SER A 284 -9.92 14.11 -2.70
CA SER A 284 -8.48 14.11 -2.99
C SER A 284 -7.70 14.88 -1.95
N ASN A 285 -6.39 14.65 -1.91
CA ASN A 285 -5.48 15.40 -1.05
C ASN A 285 -4.18 15.62 -1.79
N ILE A 286 -4.10 16.74 -2.51
CA ILE A 286 -2.93 17.03 -3.35
C ILE A 286 -1.65 17.23 -2.54
N GLY A 287 -1.76 17.63 -1.27
CA GLY A 287 -0.60 17.88 -0.42
C GLY A 287 0.04 16.61 0.15
N ALA A 288 -0.76 15.57 0.40
CA ALA A 288 -0.27 14.29 0.92
C ALA A 288 -0.04 13.25 -0.17
N LEU A 289 -0.91 13.21 -1.18
CA LEU A 289 -0.95 12.17 -2.21
C LEU A 289 -0.44 12.65 -3.57
N GLY A 290 -0.42 13.97 -3.80
CA GLY A 290 -0.10 14.55 -5.10
C GLY A 290 -1.31 14.66 -6.03
N PRO A 291 -1.10 15.17 -7.26
CA PRO A 291 -2.18 15.35 -8.23
C PRO A 291 -2.68 14.02 -8.80
N ASN A 292 -3.93 14.02 -9.29
CA ASN A 292 -4.55 12.88 -9.99
C ASN A 292 -4.63 11.59 -9.15
N ILE A 293 -4.74 11.74 -7.82
CA ILE A 293 -5.08 10.64 -6.92
C ILE A 293 -6.38 10.99 -6.20
N VAL A 294 -7.36 10.11 -6.33
CA VAL A 294 -8.67 10.25 -5.67
C VAL A 294 -8.95 9.03 -4.80
N LYS A 295 -9.66 9.27 -3.70
CA LYS A 295 -10.34 8.22 -2.93
C LYS A 295 -11.81 8.21 -3.31
N ILE A 296 -12.32 7.02 -3.59
CA ILE A 296 -13.74 6.77 -3.85
C ILE A 296 -14.23 5.86 -2.73
N GLY A 297 -15.24 6.29 -1.98
CA GLY A 297 -15.83 5.46 -0.93
C GLY A 297 -17.28 5.82 -0.65
N MET A 298 -17.94 5.06 0.21
CA MET A 298 -19.30 5.35 0.69
C MET A 298 -19.39 5.64 2.19
N THR A 299 -20.46 6.34 2.59
CA THR A 299 -20.83 6.57 3.99
C THR A 299 -22.34 6.50 4.20
N ARG A 300 -22.76 5.97 5.35
CA ARG A 300 -24.18 5.95 5.78
C ARG A 300 -24.51 7.08 6.77
N ARG A 301 -23.55 7.94 7.06
CA ARG A 301 -23.73 9.08 7.96
C ARG A 301 -24.83 9.99 7.44
N LEU A 302 -25.52 10.66 8.37
CA LEU A 302 -26.51 11.66 8.02
C LEU A 302 -25.83 12.82 7.27
N GLU A 303 -24.68 13.25 7.81
CA GLU A 303 -23.83 14.31 7.25
C GLU A 303 -22.54 13.72 6.64
N PRO A 304 -22.46 13.51 5.31
CA PRO A 304 -21.30 12.88 4.68
C PRO A 304 -20.02 13.71 4.78
N ARG A 305 -20.14 15.05 4.89
CA ARG A 305 -18.99 15.96 5.06
C ARG A 305 -18.26 15.73 6.38
N ASP A 306 -18.96 15.29 7.43
CA ASP A 306 -18.34 14.97 8.72
C ASP A 306 -17.41 13.77 8.61
N ARG A 307 -17.84 12.75 7.85
CA ARG A 307 -16.99 11.60 7.55
C ARG A 307 -15.72 12.00 6.80
N VAL A 308 -15.83 12.88 5.80
CA VAL A 308 -14.66 13.37 5.05
C VAL A 308 -13.67 14.11 5.95
N ARG A 309 -14.16 14.95 6.87
CA ARG A 309 -13.31 15.62 7.87
C ARG A 309 -12.61 14.63 8.80
N GLU A 310 -13.35 13.65 9.35
CA GLU A 310 -12.79 12.60 10.21
C GLU A 310 -11.67 11.78 9.51
N LEU A 311 -11.77 11.59 8.19
CA LEU A 311 -10.75 10.90 7.39
C LEU A 311 -9.45 11.72 7.24
N GLY A 312 -9.54 13.05 7.26
CA GLY A 312 -8.40 13.95 7.16
C GLY A 312 -7.61 14.08 8.45
N ASP A 313 -8.30 14.22 9.59
CA ASP A 313 -7.71 14.63 10.88
C ASP A 313 -6.62 13.70 11.43
N ALA A 314 -6.66 12.40 11.12
CA ALA A 314 -5.82 11.42 11.82
C ALA A 314 -4.59 10.96 11.04
N SER A 315 -4.46 11.25 9.75
CA SER A 315 -3.56 10.47 8.87
C SER A 315 -2.86 11.25 7.77
N VAL A 316 -3.20 12.52 7.56
CA VAL A 316 -2.63 13.33 6.48
C VAL A 316 -2.35 14.76 6.98
N PRO A 317 -1.31 15.44 6.45
CA PRO A 317 -0.93 16.79 6.87
C PRO A 317 -1.90 17.90 6.45
N PHE A 318 -2.81 17.63 5.50
CA PHE A 318 -3.81 18.57 4.99
C PHE A 318 -5.17 17.87 4.95
N LEU A 319 -6.26 18.62 5.04
CA LEU A 319 -7.61 18.07 4.88
C LEU A 319 -7.86 17.59 3.44
N TYR A 320 -8.85 16.72 3.29
CA TYR A 320 -9.31 16.27 1.97
C TYR A 320 -10.21 17.32 1.32
N ASP A 321 -9.98 17.57 0.04
CA ASP A 321 -10.90 18.30 -0.83
C ASP A 321 -12.03 17.36 -1.29
N THR A 322 -13.27 17.84 -1.22
CA THR A 322 -14.44 17.08 -1.66
C THR A 322 -14.81 17.43 -3.10
N HIS A 323 -14.80 16.43 -3.97
CA HIS A 323 -15.12 16.60 -5.39
C HIS A 323 -16.54 16.21 -5.74
N ALA A 324 -17.09 15.18 -5.09
CA ALA A 324 -18.45 14.76 -5.31
C ALA A 324 -19.03 14.17 -4.03
N LEU A 325 -20.31 14.47 -3.79
CA LEU A 325 -21.15 13.80 -2.82
C LEU A 325 -22.45 13.41 -3.53
N PHE A 326 -22.74 12.12 -3.55
CA PHE A 326 -23.87 11.60 -4.31
C PHE A 326 -24.66 10.59 -3.48
N PHE A 327 -25.93 10.90 -3.21
CA PHE A 327 -26.82 9.95 -2.53
C PHE A 327 -27.28 8.86 -3.50
N SER A 328 -27.22 7.61 -3.06
CA SER A 328 -27.71 6.45 -3.80
C SER A 328 -28.48 5.52 -2.87
N ASP A 329 -29.62 5.01 -3.35
CA ASP A 329 -30.39 3.96 -2.67
C ASP A 329 -29.64 2.62 -2.63
N ASP A 330 -28.67 2.44 -3.53
CA ASP A 330 -27.72 1.32 -3.53
C ASP A 330 -26.29 1.83 -3.73
N ALA A 331 -25.77 2.53 -2.72
CA ALA A 331 -24.40 3.02 -2.70
C ALA A 331 -23.39 1.87 -2.76
N VAL A 332 -23.69 0.72 -2.17
CA VAL A 332 -22.80 -0.45 -2.17
C VAL A 332 -22.55 -0.97 -3.59
N THR A 333 -23.60 -1.14 -4.41
CA THR A 333 -23.40 -1.56 -5.80
C THR A 333 -22.61 -0.51 -6.58
N LEU A 334 -23.00 0.76 -6.45
CA LEU A 334 -22.39 1.86 -7.19
C LEU A 334 -20.89 2.01 -6.85
N GLU A 335 -20.51 1.93 -5.57
CA GLU A 335 -19.12 1.95 -5.11
C GLU A 335 -18.32 0.82 -5.75
N ASN A 336 -18.82 -0.42 -5.67
CA ASN A 336 -18.14 -1.60 -6.23
C ASN A 336 -17.95 -1.47 -7.75
N GLU A 337 -18.94 -0.94 -8.46
CA GLU A 337 -18.83 -0.69 -9.89
C GLU A 337 -17.74 0.33 -10.22
N LEU A 338 -17.65 1.43 -9.46
CA LEU A 338 -16.59 2.43 -9.60
C LEU A 338 -15.23 1.81 -9.31
N HIS A 339 -15.08 1.09 -8.20
CA HIS A 339 -13.83 0.42 -7.84
C HIS A 339 -13.37 -0.57 -8.91
N LYS A 340 -14.31 -1.30 -9.52
CA LYS A 340 -14.02 -2.22 -10.63
C LYS A 340 -13.60 -1.47 -11.89
N ALA A 341 -14.24 -0.35 -12.21
CA ALA A 341 -13.88 0.46 -13.37
C ALA A 341 -12.48 1.11 -13.26
N PHE A 342 -12.01 1.35 -12.03
CA PHE A 342 -10.68 1.89 -11.75
C PHE A 342 -9.68 0.84 -11.22
N SER A 343 -9.98 -0.46 -11.30
CA SER A 343 -9.16 -1.53 -10.70
C SER A 343 -7.70 -1.49 -11.14
N ASP A 344 -7.46 -1.28 -12.44
CA ASP A 344 -6.13 -1.28 -13.04
C ASP A 344 -5.28 -0.07 -12.62
N ARG A 345 -5.96 0.96 -12.10
CA ARG A 345 -5.41 2.25 -11.67
C ARG A 345 -5.36 2.38 -10.15
N ARG A 346 -5.50 1.29 -9.38
CA ARG A 346 -5.31 1.31 -7.92
C ARG A 346 -3.91 1.76 -7.53
N VAL A 347 -3.83 2.65 -6.55
CA VAL A 347 -2.56 3.09 -5.95
C VAL A 347 -1.95 1.96 -5.12
N ASN A 348 -2.77 1.30 -4.29
CA ASN A 348 -2.34 0.13 -3.53
C ASN A 348 -2.85 -1.15 -4.21
N ARG A 349 -1.92 -1.96 -4.74
CA ARG A 349 -2.20 -3.26 -5.37
C ARG A 349 -2.06 -4.46 -4.43
N VAL A 350 -1.57 -4.23 -3.21
CA VAL A 350 -1.39 -5.28 -2.19
C VAL A 350 -2.61 -5.34 -1.27
N ASN A 351 -3.09 -4.18 -0.80
CA ASN A 351 -4.31 -4.08 -0.01
C ASN A 351 -5.39 -3.34 -0.81
N GLU A 352 -6.29 -4.10 -1.43
CA GLU A 352 -7.38 -3.57 -2.27
C GLU A 352 -8.46 -2.83 -1.47
N ARG A 353 -8.51 -2.98 -0.13
CA ARG A 353 -9.42 -2.22 0.75
C ARG A 353 -8.99 -0.75 0.88
N ARG A 354 -7.77 -0.41 0.42
CA ARG A 354 -7.28 0.97 0.28
C ARG A 354 -7.72 1.54 -1.06
N GLU A 355 -8.89 2.14 -1.08
CA GLU A 355 -9.63 2.58 -2.27
C GLU A 355 -9.12 3.91 -2.84
N PHE A 356 -7.81 4.01 -3.08
CA PHE A 356 -7.17 5.13 -3.76
C PHE A 356 -6.84 4.74 -5.19
N PHE A 357 -7.10 5.65 -6.14
CA PHE A 357 -6.98 5.42 -7.57
C PHE A 357 -6.24 6.56 -8.25
N PHE A 358 -5.39 6.23 -9.22
CA PHE A 358 -4.81 7.17 -10.18
C PHE A 358 -5.87 7.60 -11.18
N ALA A 359 -6.66 8.60 -10.80
CA ALA A 359 -7.75 9.15 -11.60
C ALA A 359 -7.98 10.62 -11.24
N THR A 360 -8.60 11.35 -12.15
CA THR A 360 -9.06 12.72 -11.89
C THR A 360 -10.50 12.74 -11.40
N PRO A 361 -10.91 13.77 -10.64
CA PRO A 361 -12.32 13.96 -10.29
C PRO A 361 -13.26 13.95 -11.51
N ALA A 362 -12.82 14.52 -12.63
CA ALA A 362 -13.59 14.59 -13.86
C ALA A 362 -13.84 13.20 -14.50
N GLU A 363 -12.85 12.30 -14.42
CA GLU A 363 -13.03 10.91 -14.89
C GLU A 363 -14.06 10.17 -14.05
N VAL A 364 -13.99 10.30 -12.72
CA VAL A 364 -14.94 9.66 -11.80
C VAL A 364 -16.35 10.22 -12.03
N ARG A 365 -16.47 11.53 -12.21
CA ARG A 365 -17.74 12.19 -12.54
C ARG A 365 -18.34 11.66 -13.83
N SER A 366 -17.53 11.54 -14.88
CA SER A 366 -18.00 11.07 -16.19
C SER A 366 -18.62 9.68 -16.08
N LEU A 367 -17.99 8.80 -15.30
CA LEU A 367 -18.52 7.46 -15.04
C LEU A 367 -19.79 7.48 -14.17
N LEU A 368 -19.82 8.31 -13.12
CA LEU A 368 -21.02 8.51 -12.29
C LEU A 368 -22.21 9.02 -13.11
N MET A 369 -21.99 9.99 -14.01
CA MET A 369 -23.04 10.55 -14.87
C MET A 369 -23.65 9.50 -15.80
N GLN A 370 -22.83 8.60 -16.37
CA GLN A 370 -23.31 7.51 -17.21
C GLN A 370 -24.21 6.52 -16.45
N LYS A 371 -24.01 6.41 -15.13
CA LYS A 371 -24.69 5.43 -14.29
C LYS A 371 -25.97 5.96 -13.66
N VAL A 372 -25.98 7.23 -13.25
CA VAL A 372 -27.06 7.77 -12.39
C VAL A 372 -27.74 9.02 -12.95
N GLY A 373 -27.34 9.50 -14.13
CA GLY A 373 -28.06 10.52 -14.90
C GLY A 373 -27.93 11.97 -14.41
N GLY A 374 -27.57 12.21 -13.15
CA GLY A 374 -27.33 13.55 -12.60
C GLY A 374 -26.50 13.55 -11.30
N LEU A 375 -25.68 14.58 -11.10
CA LEU A 375 -24.96 14.84 -9.84
C LEU A 375 -25.50 16.12 -9.21
N LEU A 376 -25.73 16.09 -7.89
CA LEU A 376 -26.21 17.23 -7.12
C LEU A 376 -25.13 18.31 -6.93
N GLU A 377 -23.89 17.90 -6.64
CA GLU A 377 -22.75 18.80 -6.40
C GLU A 377 -21.46 18.17 -6.94
N PHE A 378 -20.72 18.93 -7.76
CA PHE A 378 -19.40 18.52 -8.26
C PHE A 378 -18.41 19.68 -8.28
N ASN A 379 -17.24 19.46 -7.68
CA ASN A 379 -16.09 20.35 -7.73
C ASN A 379 -14.94 19.65 -8.44
N GLU A 380 -14.52 20.16 -9.58
CA GLU A 380 -13.45 19.55 -10.36
C GLU A 380 -12.06 19.81 -9.75
N THR A 381 -11.83 21.06 -9.35
CA THR A 381 -10.54 21.53 -8.86
C THR A 381 -10.48 21.48 -7.33
N PRO A 382 -9.46 20.86 -6.73
CA PRO A 382 -9.24 20.91 -5.29
C PRO A 382 -8.89 22.34 -4.85
N GLU A 383 -9.48 22.82 -3.76
CA GLU A 383 -9.22 24.16 -3.22
C GLU A 383 -7.89 24.19 -2.46
N ALA A 384 -7.63 23.16 -1.65
CA ALA A 384 -6.38 22.90 -0.92
C ALA A 384 -5.68 24.16 -0.36
N PRO A 385 -6.39 25.04 0.39
CA PRO A 385 -5.88 26.36 0.76
C PRO A 385 -4.61 26.28 1.61
N GLU A 386 -4.58 25.38 2.60
CA GLU A 386 -3.42 25.17 3.47
C GLU A 386 -2.21 24.68 2.69
N TYR A 387 -2.40 23.76 1.74
CA TYR A 387 -1.33 23.28 0.88
C TYR A 387 -0.69 24.43 0.08
N TYR A 388 -1.49 25.26 -0.58
CA TYR A 388 -0.95 26.38 -1.37
C TYR A 388 -0.27 27.45 -0.49
N GLN A 389 -0.78 27.69 0.72
CA GLN A 389 -0.14 28.58 1.69
C GLN A 389 1.19 28.03 2.21
N SER A 390 1.28 26.72 2.45
CA SER A 390 2.49 26.06 2.93
C SER A 390 3.54 25.89 1.83
N ARG A 391 3.13 25.60 0.59
CA ARG A 391 4.03 25.26 -0.53
C ARG A 391 5.11 26.30 -0.77
N ASN A 392 4.77 27.58 -0.68
CA ASN A 392 5.73 28.68 -0.88
C ASN A 392 6.77 28.82 0.25
N ARG A 393 6.55 28.16 1.39
CA ARG A 393 7.44 28.19 2.57
C ARG A 393 8.25 26.90 2.73
N TRP A 394 8.06 25.94 1.83
CA TRP A 394 8.85 24.71 1.87
C TRP A 394 10.31 24.99 1.56
N PRO A 395 11.24 24.24 2.19
CA PRO A 395 12.65 24.35 1.83
C PRO A 395 12.78 24.10 0.32
N THR A 396 13.37 25.07 -0.39
CA THR A 396 13.80 24.87 -1.76
C THR A 396 14.84 23.75 -1.72
N ASN A 397 14.53 22.59 -2.30
CA ASN A 397 15.53 21.56 -2.52
C ASN A 397 16.70 22.21 -3.29
N ASN A 398 17.89 22.17 -2.70
CA ASN A 398 19.14 22.54 -3.35
C ASN A 398 19.67 21.36 -4.16
#